data_AF-A0A4Q9L2E8-F1
#
_entry.id   AF-A0A4Q9L2E8-F1
#
_cell.length_a   1.000
_cell.length_b   1.000
_cell.length_c   1.000
_cell.angle_alpha   90.00
_cell.angle_beta   90.00
_cell.angle_gamma   90.00
#
_symmetry.space_group_name_H-M   'P 1'
#
loop_
_entity.id
_entity.type
_entity.pdbx_description
1 polymer ?
#
loop_
_entity_poly.entity_id
_entity_poly.type
_entity_poly.pdbx_seq_one_letter_code
_entity_poly.pdbx_strand_id
1 'polypeptide(L)'
;MRTVLVKNKIHLRTECKERLYLPRTELERGLHSVELRSEHMLMQLLDFLEKSKEISTRRAAILKVKNNNKTHLALLKGFLKVKLIEKVTKKSLEEAKLTRLYIEKRKLHSKLYNARKNELVSVSDSSRWPKRGNIRSRKEAVFCYIQDINVFWRVDGICQHCGKSGKTVDHLATRCEKMLGHDYTRRHNEVLRCIHLLHPNRYKFRSSKRIRSHSIQEIFDNEYAEIRVDTRIKTD
;
A
#
# COMPACT_ATOMS: atom_id res chain seq x y z
N MET A 1 9.15 -16.10 -11.44
CA MET A 1 9.13 -14.61 -11.45
C MET A 1 9.21 -13.97 -10.05
N ARG A 2 8.27 -14.22 -9.11
CA ARG A 2 8.22 -13.54 -7.79
C ARG A 2 9.53 -13.63 -6.98
N THR A 3 10.25 -14.74 -7.02
CA THR A 3 11.55 -14.93 -6.36
C THR A 3 12.60 -13.90 -6.80
N VAL A 4 12.59 -13.52 -8.08
CA VAL A 4 13.50 -12.51 -8.66
C VAL A 4 13.14 -11.10 -8.14
N LEU A 5 11.85 -10.79 -8.05
CA LEU A 5 11.37 -9.52 -7.46
C LEU A 5 11.78 -9.40 -5.99
N VAL A 6 11.73 -10.49 -5.23
CA VAL A 6 12.19 -10.54 -3.83
C VAL A 6 13.71 -10.38 -3.75
N LYS A 7 14.49 -11.11 -4.57
CA LYS A 7 15.96 -10.99 -4.63
C LYS A 7 16.40 -9.54 -4.92
N ASN A 8 15.68 -8.85 -5.80
CA ASN A 8 15.98 -7.46 -6.19
C ASN A 8 15.39 -6.38 -5.24
N LYS A 9 14.72 -6.78 -4.14
CA LYS A 9 14.01 -5.92 -3.18
C LYS A 9 12.90 -5.05 -3.82
N ILE A 10 12.28 -5.55 -4.89
CA ILE A 10 11.12 -4.95 -5.59
C ILE A 10 9.79 -5.50 -5.05
N HIS A 11 9.82 -6.56 -4.24
CA HIS A 11 8.67 -7.10 -3.52
C HIS A 11 9.17 -7.72 -2.22
N LEU A 12 8.59 -7.38 -1.07
CA LEU A 12 8.96 -7.96 0.20
C LEU A 12 8.16 -9.26 0.44
N ARG A 13 8.83 -10.31 0.95
CA ARG A 13 8.26 -11.68 1.04
C ARG A 13 6.94 -11.73 1.83
N THR A 14 6.78 -10.79 2.74
CA THR A 14 5.67 -10.56 3.68
C THR A 14 4.49 -9.77 3.11
N GLU A 15 4.64 -9.10 1.96
CA GLU A 15 3.53 -8.44 1.25
C GLU A 15 2.53 -9.48 0.69
N CYS A 16 1.26 -9.05 0.55
CA CYS A 16 0.18 -9.79 -0.09
C CYS A 16 0.60 -10.23 -1.51
N LYS A 17 0.43 -11.51 -1.86
CA LYS A 17 0.82 -11.99 -3.21
C LYS A 17 -0.13 -11.43 -4.27
N GLU A 18 -1.39 -11.41 -3.87
CA GLU A 18 -2.58 -10.97 -4.57
C GLU A 18 -2.43 -9.53 -5.06
N ARG A 19 -1.80 -8.68 -4.24
CA ARG A 19 -1.59 -7.25 -4.51
C ARG A 19 -0.58 -6.90 -5.59
N LEU A 20 0.25 -7.86 -5.98
CA LEU A 20 1.10 -7.71 -7.16
C LEU A 20 0.27 -7.58 -8.45
N TYR A 21 -0.83 -8.33 -8.53
CA TYR A 21 -1.51 -8.62 -9.79
C TYR A 21 -2.78 -7.79 -10.04
N LEU A 22 -3.31 -7.15 -9.01
CA LEU A 22 -4.46 -6.25 -9.13
C LEU A 22 -4.08 -4.87 -9.70
N PRO A 23 -4.99 -4.21 -10.42
CA PRO A 23 -4.66 -3.04 -11.22
C PRO A 23 -4.38 -1.79 -10.39
N ARG A 24 -3.52 -0.91 -10.93
CA ARG A 24 -3.14 0.38 -10.30
C ARG A 24 -4.30 1.35 -10.07
N THR A 25 -5.43 1.13 -10.74
CA THR A 25 -6.70 1.82 -10.49
C THR A 25 -7.30 1.54 -9.10
N GLU A 26 -6.84 0.48 -8.43
CA GLU A 26 -7.49 -0.08 -7.24
C GLU A 26 -6.56 -0.03 -6.00
N LEU A 27 -5.54 0.84 -6.04
CA LEU A 27 -4.49 1.01 -5.02
C LEU A 27 -3.41 -0.11 -5.02
N GLU A 28 -3.30 -0.85 -6.11
CA GLU A 28 -2.47 -2.06 -6.21
C GLU A 28 -1.41 -1.92 -7.34
N ARG A 29 -0.60 -2.96 -7.62
CA ARG A 29 0.66 -2.76 -8.38
C ARG A 29 0.59 -2.99 -9.89
N GLY A 30 -0.44 -3.65 -10.39
CA GLY A 30 -0.77 -3.80 -11.81
C GLY A 30 0.17 -4.70 -12.62
N LEU A 31 0.90 -5.62 -11.99
CA LEU A 31 1.72 -6.60 -12.72
C LEU A 31 0.84 -7.69 -13.32
N HIS A 32 1.27 -8.25 -14.46
CA HIS A 32 0.57 -9.38 -15.05
C HIS A 32 1.21 -10.69 -14.60
N SER A 33 0.40 -11.70 -14.27
CA SER A 33 0.90 -13.06 -14.12
C SER A 33 1.21 -13.64 -15.51
N VAL A 34 2.42 -14.18 -15.68
CA VAL A 34 2.87 -14.78 -16.95
C VAL A 34 2.03 -16.02 -17.28
N GLU A 35 1.74 -16.84 -16.28
CA GLU A 35 0.87 -18.02 -16.40
C GLU A 35 -0.51 -17.61 -16.94
N LEU A 36 -1.21 -16.71 -16.25
CA LEU A 36 -2.52 -16.22 -16.66
C LEU A 36 -2.51 -15.58 -18.05
N ARG A 37 -1.45 -14.81 -18.39
CA ARG A 37 -1.34 -14.16 -19.70
C ARG A 37 -1.10 -15.18 -20.82
N SER A 38 -0.34 -16.24 -20.56
CA SER A 38 -0.18 -17.35 -21.51
C SER A 38 -1.48 -18.13 -21.69
N GLU A 39 -2.21 -18.45 -20.61
CA GLU A 39 -3.54 -19.09 -20.67
C GLU A 39 -4.54 -18.25 -21.47
N HIS A 40 -4.56 -16.93 -21.28
CA HIS A 40 -5.39 -16.00 -22.04
C HIS A 40 -5.03 -15.96 -23.53
N MET A 41 -3.73 -15.91 -23.88
CA MET A 41 -3.28 -15.93 -25.28
C MET A 41 -3.66 -17.24 -25.99
N LEU A 42 -3.55 -18.38 -25.28
CA LEU A 42 -3.95 -19.69 -25.79
C LEU A 42 -5.47 -19.80 -25.97
N MET A 43 -6.27 -19.20 -25.06
CA MET A 43 -7.72 -19.07 -25.23
C MET A 43 -8.10 -18.21 -26.45
N GLN A 44 -7.48 -17.04 -26.61
CA GLN A 44 -7.74 -16.17 -27.78
C GLN A 44 -7.42 -16.87 -29.10
N LEU A 45 -6.32 -17.63 -29.15
CA LEU A 45 -5.97 -18.44 -30.32
C LEU A 45 -7.02 -19.53 -30.59
N LEU A 46 -7.52 -20.20 -29.55
CA LEU A 46 -8.55 -21.22 -29.67
C LEU A 46 -9.87 -20.64 -30.17
N ASP A 47 -10.33 -19.54 -29.58
CA ASP A 47 -11.57 -18.86 -29.99
C ASP A 47 -11.48 -18.31 -31.43
N PHE A 48 -10.30 -17.83 -31.85
CA PHE A 48 -10.05 -17.42 -33.23
C PHE A 48 -10.14 -18.59 -34.22
N LEU A 49 -9.53 -19.74 -33.88
CA LEU A 49 -9.62 -20.95 -34.69
C LEU A 49 -11.06 -21.46 -34.79
N GLU A 50 -11.81 -21.48 -33.69
CA GLU A 50 -13.20 -21.90 -33.66
C GLU A 50 -14.12 -21.00 -34.49
N LYS A 51 -14.02 -19.67 -34.33
CA LYS A 51 -14.82 -18.70 -35.10
C LYS A 51 -14.57 -18.74 -36.60
N SER A 52 -13.40 -19.23 -37.03
CA SER A 52 -13.01 -19.27 -38.44
C SER A 52 -12.91 -20.67 -39.02
N LYS A 53 -13.39 -21.70 -38.29
CA LYS A 53 -13.46 -23.10 -38.76
C LYS A 53 -14.33 -23.23 -40.02
N GLU A 54 -15.39 -22.43 -40.12
CA GLU A 54 -16.38 -22.44 -41.22
C GLU A 54 -15.85 -21.72 -42.47
N ILE A 55 -14.91 -20.79 -42.29
CA ILE A 55 -14.31 -19.98 -43.37
C ILE A 55 -13.04 -20.66 -43.93
N SER A 56 -12.37 -21.51 -43.16
CA SER A 56 -11.08 -22.10 -43.55
C SER A 56 -10.97 -23.59 -43.23
N THR A 57 -10.98 -24.40 -44.30
CA THR A 57 -10.75 -25.85 -44.27
C THR A 57 -9.45 -26.23 -43.54
N ARG A 58 -8.37 -25.45 -43.72
CA ARG A 58 -7.11 -25.61 -42.98
C ARG A 58 -7.30 -25.47 -41.46
N ARG A 59 -8.08 -24.47 -41.00
CA ARG A 59 -8.33 -24.25 -39.56
C ARG A 59 -9.24 -25.32 -38.96
N ALA A 60 -10.23 -25.79 -39.72
CA ALA A 60 -11.05 -26.94 -39.35
C ALA A 60 -10.21 -28.23 -39.19
N ALA A 61 -9.30 -28.50 -40.13
CA ALA A 61 -8.38 -29.64 -40.07
C ALA A 61 -7.45 -29.55 -38.85
N ILE A 62 -6.88 -28.37 -38.58
CA ILE A 62 -6.04 -28.11 -37.39
C ILE A 62 -6.83 -28.41 -36.11
N LEU A 63 -8.08 -27.92 -35.97
CA LEU A 63 -8.93 -28.22 -34.82
C LEU A 63 -9.22 -29.72 -34.67
N LYS A 64 -9.49 -30.44 -35.77
CA LYS A 64 -9.75 -31.88 -35.77
C LYS A 64 -8.55 -32.68 -35.27
N VAL A 65 -7.37 -32.45 -35.84
CA VAL A 65 -6.10 -33.12 -35.40
C VAL A 65 -5.79 -32.80 -33.94
N LYS A 66 -5.90 -31.52 -33.56
CA LYS A 66 -5.63 -31.02 -32.22
C LYS A 66 -6.53 -31.67 -31.15
N ASN A 67 -7.81 -31.88 -31.47
CA ASN A 67 -8.79 -32.52 -30.58
C ASN A 67 -8.56 -34.03 -30.49
N ASN A 68 -8.32 -34.71 -31.62
CA ASN A 68 -8.00 -36.15 -31.65
C ASN A 68 -6.76 -36.46 -30.79
N ASN A 69 -5.72 -35.64 -30.90
CA ASN A 69 -4.47 -35.81 -30.17
C ASN A 69 -4.52 -35.36 -28.70
N LYS A 70 -5.70 -34.93 -28.19
CA LYS A 70 -5.93 -34.44 -26.81
C LYS A 70 -4.85 -33.46 -26.31
N THR A 71 -4.37 -32.59 -27.19
CA THR A 71 -3.27 -31.65 -26.88
C THR A 71 -3.62 -30.73 -25.71
N HIS A 72 -2.63 -30.16 -25.02
CA HIS A 72 -2.85 -29.17 -23.95
C HIS A 72 -3.80 -28.04 -24.39
N LEU A 73 -3.70 -27.57 -25.64
CA LEU A 73 -4.57 -26.53 -26.20
C LEU A 73 -6.02 -26.99 -26.46
N ALA A 74 -6.27 -28.31 -26.62
CA ALA A 74 -7.63 -28.87 -26.71
C ALA A 74 -8.22 -29.06 -25.30
N LEU A 75 -7.41 -29.63 -24.40
CA LEU A 75 -7.77 -29.77 -22.99
C LEU A 75 -7.90 -28.42 -22.28
N LEU A 76 -7.35 -27.33 -22.82
CA LEU A 76 -7.28 -26.01 -22.17
C LEU A 76 -8.63 -25.48 -21.70
N LYS A 77 -9.72 -25.67 -22.47
CA LYS A 77 -11.08 -25.32 -22.01
C LYS A 77 -11.54 -26.17 -20.84
N GLY A 78 -11.21 -27.46 -20.82
CA GLY A 78 -11.51 -28.37 -19.70
C GLY A 78 -10.64 -28.12 -18.47
N PHE A 79 -9.33 -27.96 -18.66
CA PHE A 79 -8.36 -27.64 -17.62
C PHE A 79 -8.63 -26.27 -17.00
N LEU A 80 -8.87 -25.24 -17.81
CA LEU A 80 -9.38 -23.97 -17.30
C LEU A 80 -10.74 -24.15 -16.65
N LYS A 81 -11.66 -24.98 -17.15
CA LYS A 81 -12.94 -25.22 -16.45
C LYS A 81 -12.76 -25.94 -15.10
N VAL A 82 -11.74 -26.77 -14.90
CA VAL A 82 -11.44 -27.44 -13.61
C VAL A 82 -10.66 -26.54 -12.66
N LYS A 83 -9.57 -25.92 -13.13
CA LYS A 83 -8.79 -24.88 -12.41
C LYS A 83 -9.64 -23.64 -12.12
N LEU A 84 -10.62 -23.36 -12.98
CA LEU A 84 -11.73 -22.50 -12.64
C LEU A 84 -12.64 -23.20 -11.65
N ILE A 85 -13.21 -24.41 -11.80
CA ILE A 85 -14.15 -25.01 -10.80
C ILE A 85 -13.63 -24.99 -9.35
N GLU A 86 -12.35 -25.31 -9.10
CA GLU A 86 -11.74 -25.14 -7.77
C GLU A 86 -11.70 -23.66 -7.29
N LYS A 87 -11.82 -22.71 -8.22
CA LYS A 87 -12.10 -21.27 -8.02
C LYS A 87 -13.58 -20.84 -8.31
N VAL A 88 -14.46 -21.65 -8.91
CA VAL A 88 -15.69 -21.23 -9.66
C VAL A 88 -16.94 -21.25 -8.80
N THR A 89 -16.72 -21.17 -7.50
CA THR A 89 -17.51 -20.20 -6.73
C THR A 89 -17.45 -18.78 -7.32
N LYS A 90 -16.46 -18.39 -8.14
CA LYS A 90 -16.41 -17.13 -8.93
C LYS A 90 -15.82 -17.29 -10.37
N LYS A 91 -16.46 -16.68 -11.38
CA LYS A 91 -16.26 -16.86 -12.84
C LYS A 91 -15.26 -15.87 -13.47
N SER A 92 -14.78 -16.15 -14.68
CA SER A 92 -13.64 -15.53 -15.40
C SER A 92 -13.61 -14.00 -15.69
N LEU A 93 -14.63 -13.21 -15.38
CA LEU A 93 -14.51 -11.72 -15.31
C LEU A 93 -14.24 -11.24 -13.87
N GLU A 94 -14.34 -12.16 -12.92
CA GLU A 94 -14.25 -11.93 -11.49
C GLU A 94 -12.86 -12.22 -10.94
N GLU A 95 -11.81 -12.56 -11.70
CA GLU A 95 -10.50 -12.83 -11.06
C GLU A 95 -9.93 -11.61 -10.33
N ALA A 96 -10.10 -10.40 -10.88
CA ALA A 96 -9.80 -9.16 -10.15
C ALA A 96 -10.76 -8.96 -8.95
N LYS A 97 -12.05 -9.27 -9.11
CA LYS A 97 -13.05 -9.20 -8.03
C LYS A 97 -12.84 -10.28 -6.94
N LEU A 98 -12.28 -11.43 -7.28
CA LEU A 98 -11.93 -12.58 -6.44
C LEU A 98 -10.76 -12.23 -5.55
N THR A 99 -9.72 -11.70 -6.19
CA THR A 99 -8.48 -11.27 -5.57
C THR A 99 -8.77 -10.10 -4.62
N ARG A 100 -9.61 -9.14 -5.05
CA ARG A 100 -10.23 -8.14 -4.16
C ARG A 100 -10.98 -8.78 -3.01
N LEU A 101 -11.97 -9.66 -3.26
CA LEU A 101 -12.78 -10.31 -2.22
C LEU A 101 -11.95 -11.14 -1.21
N TYR A 102 -10.78 -11.64 -1.61
CA TYR A 102 -9.84 -12.31 -0.69
C TYR A 102 -9.07 -11.30 0.16
N ILE A 103 -8.61 -10.19 -0.45
CA ILE A 103 -7.97 -9.08 0.25
C ILE A 103 -8.96 -8.39 1.20
N GLU A 104 -10.20 -8.14 0.77
CA GLU A 104 -11.32 -7.58 1.54
C GLU A 104 -11.68 -8.42 2.77
N LYS A 105 -11.41 -9.73 2.76
CA LYS A 105 -11.57 -10.60 3.93
C LYS A 105 -10.41 -10.53 4.92
N ARG A 106 -9.25 -9.94 4.58
CA ARG A 106 -8.13 -9.76 5.51
C ARG A 106 -8.40 -8.59 6.45
N LYS A 107 -8.34 -8.82 7.77
CA LYS A 107 -8.60 -7.84 8.86
C LYS A 107 -8.00 -6.43 8.66
N LEU A 108 -6.85 -6.33 8.00
CA LEU A 108 -6.15 -5.07 7.73
C LEU A 108 -6.68 -4.35 6.48
N HIS A 109 -6.79 -5.07 5.36
CA HIS A 109 -7.17 -4.46 4.09
C HIS A 109 -8.69 -4.23 4.01
N SER A 110 -9.49 -5.05 4.70
CA SER A 110 -10.94 -4.85 4.86
C SER A 110 -11.31 -3.43 5.28
N LYS A 111 -10.48 -2.77 6.09
CA LYS A 111 -10.68 -1.37 6.50
C LYS A 111 -10.63 -0.39 5.32
N LEU A 112 -9.70 -0.57 4.38
CA LEU A 112 -9.59 0.28 3.18
C LEU A 112 -10.83 0.11 2.27
N TYR A 113 -11.28 -1.13 2.09
CA TYR A 113 -12.44 -1.44 1.26
C TYR A 113 -13.77 -1.09 1.94
N ASN A 114 -13.86 -1.18 3.26
CA ASN A 114 -15.01 -0.67 4.02
C ASN A 114 -15.08 0.85 3.99
N ALA A 115 -13.93 1.56 4.05
CA ALA A 115 -13.88 3.01 3.91
C ALA A 115 -14.39 3.50 2.54
N ARG A 116 -14.31 2.67 1.48
CA ARG A 116 -14.92 2.96 0.16
C ARG A 116 -16.45 3.10 0.19
N LYS A 117 -17.12 2.61 1.24
CA LYS A 117 -18.57 2.81 1.44
C LYS A 117 -18.92 4.22 1.91
N ASN A 118 -17.94 5.02 2.33
CA ASN A 118 -18.12 6.43 2.70
C ASN A 118 -17.98 7.30 1.44
N GLU A 119 -18.99 8.12 1.16
CA GLU A 119 -19.05 9.01 0.00
C GLU A 119 -17.89 10.02 -0.07
N LEU A 120 -17.32 10.38 1.09
CA LEU A 120 -16.18 11.30 1.18
C LEU A 120 -14.84 10.66 0.73
N VAL A 121 -14.77 9.34 0.49
CA VAL A 121 -13.52 8.61 0.24
C VAL A 121 -13.31 8.32 -1.25
N SER A 122 -12.63 9.24 -1.94
CA SER A 122 -12.21 9.04 -3.35
C SER A 122 -11.08 8.01 -3.48
N VAL A 123 -11.43 6.82 -3.99
CA VAL A 123 -10.45 5.82 -4.43
C VAL A 123 -9.65 6.32 -5.63
N SER A 124 -10.24 7.17 -6.49
CA SER A 124 -9.56 7.70 -7.67
C SER A 124 -8.35 8.55 -7.28
N ASP A 125 -8.51 9.48 -6.33
CA ASP A 125 -7.44 10.36 -5.88
C ASP A 125 -6.40 9.62 -5.04
N SER A 126 -6.84 8.71 -4.17
CA SER A 126 -5.98 7.79 -3.43
C SER A 126 -5.08 6.96 -4.36
N SER A 127 -5.58 6.65 -5.57
CA SER A 127 -4.85 5.92 -6.62
C SER A 127 -3.99 6.80 -7.55
N ARG A 128 -3.82 8.11 -7.30
CA ARG A 128 -2.91 8.96 -8.10
C ARG A 128 -1.46 8.48 -8.01
N TRP A 129 -1.00 8.09 -6.82
CA TRP A 129 0.42 7.75 -6.63
C TRP A 129 0.83 6.41 -7.29
N PRO A 130 0.03 5.32 -7.32
CA PRO A 130 0.37 4.13 -8.09
C PRO A 130 0.17 4.31 -9.60
N LYS A 131 -0.80 5.16 -10.02
CA LYS A 131 -1.03 5.45 -11.45
C LYS A 131 0.04 6.32 -12.09
N ARG A 132 0.44 7.41 -11.41
CA ARG A 132 1.23 8.51 -12.00
C ARG A 132 2.49 8.87 -11.20
N GLY A 133 2.76 8.22 -10.06
CA GLY A 133 3.91 8.52 -9.23
C GLY A 133 5.22 7.99 -9.83
N ASN A 134 6.19 8.88 -10.06
CA ASN A 134 7.55 8.50 -10.45
C ASN A 134 8.35 8.00 -9.23
N ILE A 135 7.99 6.80 -8.74
CA ILE A 135 8.61 6.18 -7.56
C ILE A 135 9.45 4.99 -8.01
N ARG A 136 10.74 4.95 -7.59
CA ARG A 136 11.60 3.77 -7.81
C ARG A 136 10.95 2.52 -7.21
N SER A 137 10.93 1.41 -7.95
CA SER A 137 10.18 0.20 -7.59
C SER A 137 10.53 -0.40 -6.20
N ARG A 138 11.76 -0.17 -5.70
CA ARG A 138 12.15 -0.53 -4.32
C ARG A 138 11.44 0.33 -3.26
N LYS A 139 11.24 1.63 -3.51
CA LYS A 139 10.47 2.52 -2.62
C LYS A 139 8.98 2.20 -2.69
N GLU A 140 8.45 1.94 -3.89
CA GLU A 140 7.07 1.47 -4.09
C GLU A 140 6.80 0.20 -3.27
N ALA A 141 7.71 -0.79 -3.31
CA ALA A 141 7.62 -2.00 -2.49
C ALA A 141 7.56 -1.70 -0.98
N VAL A 142 8.42 -0.81 -0.48
CA VAL A 142 8.42 -0.41 0.94
C VAL A 142 7.10 0.28 1.32
N PHE A 143 6.55 1.15 0.47
CA PHE A 143 5.26 1.79 0.74
C PHE A 143 4.09 0.79 0.71
N CYS A 144 4.07 -0.14 -0.26
CA CYS A 144 3.08 -1.21 -0.30
C CYS A 144 3.19 -2.11 0.93
N TYR A 145 4.39 -2.51 1.34
CA TYR A 145 4.63 -3.27 2.57
C TYR A 145 4.12 -2.55 3.80
N ILE A 146 4.46 -1.26 3.99
CA ILE A 146 3.98 -0.45 5.11
C ILE A 146 2.45 -0.40 5.19
N GLN A 147 1.77 -0.33 4.05
CA GLN A 147 0.30 -0.42 3.97
C GLN A 147 -0.21 -1.83 4.28
N ASP A 148 0.43 -2.88 3.77
CA ASP A 148 0.04 -4.27 3.97
C ASP A 148 0.17 -4.72 5.43
N ILE A 149 1.24 -4.30 6.12
CA ILE A 149 1.45 -4.61 7.54
C ILE A 149 0.78 -3.62 8.50
N ASN A 150 0.38 -2.43 8.03
CA ASN A 150 0.30 -1.20 8.83
C ASN A 150 1.62 -0.89 9.59
N VAL A 151 1.96 0.38 9.78
CA VAL A 151 3.18 0.82 10.49
C VAL A 151 3.34 0.18 11.89
N PHE A 152 2.24 -0.24 12.52
CA PHE A 152 2.19 -0.65 13.92
C PHE A 152 1.74 -2.11 14.19
N TRP A 153 1.20 -2.85 13.21
CA TRP A 153 0.42 -4.09 13.49
C TRP A 153 1.21 -5.40 13.41
N ARG A 154 2.55 -5.37 13.49
CA ARG A 154 3.36 -6.59 13.56
C ARG A 154 3.72 -7.04 14.98
N VAL A 155 3.18 -6.35 15.98
CA VAL A 155 3.34 -6.71 17.40
C VAL A 155 1.94 -6.82 18.00
N ASP A 156 1.36 -8.02 17.93
CA ASP A 156 0.30 -8.42 18.86
C ASP A 156 0.92 -8.41 20.26
N GLY A 157 0.78 -7.28 20.94
CA GLY A 157 1.47 -7.02 22.18
C GLY A 157 0.86 -5.82 22.89
N ILE A 158 0.96 -5.88 24.22
CA ILE A 158 0.50 -4.83 25.10
C ILE A 158 1.40 -3.59 24.92
N CYS A 159 0.82 -2.41 25.04
CA CYS A 159 1.54 -1.15 24.93
C CYS A 159 2.68 -1.07 25.94
N GLN A 160 3.91 -0.82 25.46
CA GLN A 160 5.12 -0.73 26.29
C GLN A 160 5.06 0.41 27.30
N HIS A 161 4.30 1.48 27.00
CA HIS A 161 4.16 2.61 27.91
C HIS A 161 3.11 2.31 29.00
N CYS A 162 1.89 1.88 28.62
CA CYS A 162 0.78 1.78 29.57
C CYS A 162 0.64 0.40 30.25
N GLY A 163 1.05 -0.70 29.60
CA GLY A 163 0.89 -2.06 30.12
C GLY A 163 -0.56 -2.58 30.22
N LYS A 164 -1.56 -1.81 29.77
CA LYS A 164 -3.00 -2.10 30.00
C LYS A 164 -3.79 -2.43 28.73
N SER A 165 -3.40 -1.91 27.58
CA SER A 165 -4.13 -2.06 26.31
C SER A 165 -3.20 -2.44 25.17
N GLY A 166 -3.75 -3.07 24.13
CA GLY A 166 -2.97 -3.48 22.95
C GLY A 166 -2.34 -2.29 22.21
N LYS A 167 -1.19 -2.53 21.57
CA LYS A 167 -0.49 -1.58 20.68
C LYS A 167 -1.28 -1.28 19.40
N THR A 168 -2.42 -0.61 19.53
CA THR A 168 -3.16 -0.08 18.39
C THR A 168 -2.67 1.34 18.06
N VAL A 169 -2.80 1.73 16.78
CA VAL A 169 -2.44 3.10 16.32
C VAL A 169 -3.23 4.14 17.11
N ASP A 170 -4.53 3.90 17.29
CA ASP A 170 -5.41 4.79 18.01
C ASP A 170 -5.02 4.86 19.50
N HIS A 171 -4.72 3.71 20.15
CA HIS A 171 -4.23 3.76 21.52
C HIS A 171 -2.93 4.57 21.64
N LEU A 172 -1.93 4.33 20.79
CA LEU A 172 -0.65 5.07 20.83
C LEU A 172 -0.82 6.56 20.51
N ALA A 173 -1.70 6.92 19.57
CA ALA A 173 -1.88 8.30 19.12
C ALA A 173 -2.77 9.13 20.05
N THR A 174 -3.85 8.56 20.61
CA THR A 174 -4.91 9.32 21.29
C THR A 174 -5.26 8.83 22.69
N ARG A 175 -4.97 7.56 23.05
CA ARG A 175 -5.44 6.95 24.30
C ARG A 175 -4.35 6.45 25.25
N CYS A 176 -3.08 6.76 24.98
CA CYS A 176 -1.95 6.32 25.80
C CYS A 176 -1.42 7.48 26.64
N GLU A 177 -2.01 7.67 27.83
CA GLU A 177 -1.66 8.72 28.80
C GLU A 177 -0.14 8.87 28.97
N LYS A 178 0.57 7.75 29.20
CA LYS A 178 2.04 7.76 29.38
C LYS A 178 2.82 8.12 28.11
N MET A 179 2.33 7.82 26.92
CA MET A 179 2.99 8.20 25.66
C MET A 179 2.71 9.68 25.31
N LEU A 180 1.50 10.15 25.56
CA LEU A 180 1.10 11.56 25.41
C LEU A 180 1.86 12.46 26.39
N GLY A 181 1.92 12.09 27.67
CA GLY A 181 2.65 12.85 28.68
C GLY A 181 4.16 12.91 28.44
N HIS A 182 4.79 11.80 28.03
CA HIS A 182 6.25 11.70 27.93
C HIS A 182 6.79 11.90 26.50
N ASP A 183 6.40 11.06 25.55
CA ASP A 183 7.02 11.01 24.22
C ASP A 183 6.44 12.01 23.22
N TYR A 184 5.19 12.44 23.40
CA TYR A 184 4.65 13.58 22.64
C TYR A 184 5.25 14.89 23.18
N THR A 185 5.17 15.17 24.47
CA THR A 185 5.79 16.36 25.09
C THR A 185 7.29 16.47 24.82
N ARG A 186 8.06 15.37 24.89
CA ARG A 186 9.49 15.40 24.53
C ARG A 186 9.71 15.83 23.09
N ARG A 187 8.97 15.28 22.13
CA ARG A 187 9.06 15.63 20.70
C ARG A 187 8.59 17.06 20.44
N HIS A 188 7.51 17.50 21.09
CA HIS A 188 7.03 18.87 21.03
C HIS A 188 8.14 19.84 21.47
N ASN A 189 8.74 19.60 22.62
CA ASN A 189 9.81 20.45 23.18
C ASN A 189 11.13 20.33 22.40
N GLU A 190 11.35 19.25 21.65
CA GLU A 190 12.46 19.11 20.69
C GLU A 190 12.21 19.92 19.40
N VAL A 191 10.98 19.92 18.89
CA VAL A 191 10.57 20.79 17.76
C VAL A 191 10.61 22.27 18.16
N LEU A 192 10.09 22.63 19.34
CA LEU A 192 10.20 23.99 19.89
C LEU A 192 11.66 24.41 20.03
N ARG A 193 12.57 23.55 20.54
CA ARG A 193 14.01 23.84 20.60
C ARG A 193 14.62 24.12 19.22
N CYS A 194 14.23 23.36 18.20
CA CYS A 194 14.68 23.62 16.83
C CYS A 194 14.16 24.96 16.29
N ILE A 195 12.88 25.28 16.49
CA ILE A 195 12.27 26.54 16.06
C ILE A 195 12.89 27.73 16.80
N HIS A 196 13.03 27.62 18.12
CA HIS A 196 13.66 28.59 19.02
C HIS A 196 15.17 28.74 18.77
N LEU A 197 15.82 27.84 18.03
CA LEU A 197 17.20 28.01 17.59
C LEU A 197 17.31 28.62 16.18
N LEU A 198 16.35 28.33 15.30
CA LEU A 198 16.34 28.84 13.92
C LEU A 198 15.99 30.33 13.83
N HIS A 199 15.09 30.83 14.68
CA HIS A 199 14.70 32.25 14.69
C HIS A 199 15.86 33.18 15.10
N PRO A 200 16.60 32.94 16.20
CA PRO A 200 17.80 33.69 16.58
C PRO A 200 18.79 33.97 15.44
N ASN A 201 19.05 32.97 14.58
CA ASN A 201 19.98 33.08 13.46
C ASN A 201 19.54 34.08 12.37
N ARG A 202 18.24 34.38 12.25
CA ARG A 202 17.71 35.37 11.28
C ARG A 202 17.77 36.80 11.81
N TYR A 203 17.67 36.97 13.13
CA TYR A 203 17.57 38.27 13.79
C TYR A 203 18.85 38.64 14.58
N LYS A 204 20.00 38.07 14.20
CA LYS A 204 21.35 38.35 14.76
C LYS A 204 21.54 38.11 16.27
N PHE A 205 20.68 37.33 16.92
CA PHE A 205 20.88 36.97 18.33
C PHE A 205 22.10 36.06 18.53
N ARG A 206 22.72 36.08 19.72
CA ARG A 206 23.79 35.13 20.09
C ARG A 206 23.22 33.71 20.22
N SER A 207 23.41 32.87 19.20
CA SER A 207 22.84 31.52 19.13
C SER A 207 23.86 30.42 19.48
N SER A 208 23.38 29.35 20.12
CA SER A 208 24.15 28.12 20.33
C SER A 208 24.19 27.29 19.04
N LYS A 209 25.38 26.99 18.50
CA LYS A 209 25.50 26.18 17.27
C LYS A 209 25.05 24.70 17.45
N ARG A 210 24.65 24.27 18.65
CA ARG A 210 24.27 22.88 18.97
C ARG A 210 22.91 22.82 19.67
N ILE A 211 21.95 22.12 19.06
CA ILE A 211 20.57 21.93 19.57
C ILE A 211 20.55 21.32 20.99
N ARG A 212 21.46 20.37 21.29
CA ARG A 212 21.52 19.70 22.61
C ARG A 212 21.89 20.62 23.79
N SER A 213 22.54 21.76 23.51
CA SER A 213 22.93 22.76 24.52
C SER A 213 22.06 24.01 24.49
N HIS A 214 20.96 24.01 23.70
CA HIS A 214 20.04 25.15 23.63
C HIS A 214 18.91 24.98 24.65
N SER A 215 18.92 25.82 25.69
CA SER A 215 17.77 26.01 26.57
C SER A 215 16.70 26.85 25.85
N ILE A 216 15.43 26.48 26.02
CA ILE A 216 14.33 27.40 25.70
C ILE A 216 14.28 28.44 26.82
N GLN A 217 14.09 29.70 26.46
CA GLN A 217 13.80 30.79 27.39
C GLN A 217 12.37 31.28 27.08
N GLU A 218 11.58 31.63 28.09
CA GLU A 218 10.18 32.03 27.92
C GLU A 218 10.05 33.38 27.21
N ILE A 219 11.02 34.28 27.45
CA ILE A 219 11.17 35.57 26.77
C ILE A 219 12.64 35.67 26.34
N PHE A 220 12.87 36.05 25.09
CA PHE A 220 14.19 36.24 24.51
C PHE A 220 14.18 37.46 23.58
N ASP A 221 14.75 38.55 24.07
CA ASP A 221 14.71 39.88 23.46
C ASP A 221 16.09 40.41 23.05
N ASN A 222 16.07 41.34 22.10
CA ASN A 222 17.20 42.10 21.58
C ASN A 222 16.65 43.40 20.99
N GLU A 223 17.51 44.37 20.68
CA GLU A 223 17.16 45.72 20.16
C GLU A 223 16.22 45.71 18.94
N TYR A 224 16.10 44.59 18.22
CA TYR A 224 15.33 44.45 16.98
C TYR A 224 14.10 43.53 17.07
N ALA A 225 13.98 42.68 18.10
CA ALA A 225 12.93 41.66 18.19
C ALA A 225 12.78 41.07 19.59
N GLU A 226 11.56 40.70 19.94
CA GLU A 226 11.23 39.91 21.13
C GLU A 226 10.57 38.59 20.69
N ILE A 227 11.13 37.47 21.13
CA ILE A 227 10.56 36.14 20.94
C ILE A 227 10.00 35.68 22.29
N ARG A 228 8.69 35.43 22.35
CA ARG A 228 8.03 34.85 23.52
C ARG A 228 7.59 33.41 23.22
N VAL A 229 7.79 32.50 24.17
CA VAL A 229 7.39 31.09 24.08
C VAL A 229 6.33 30.83 25.14
N ASP A 230 5.25 30.15 24.75
CA ASP A 230 4.10 29.76 25.59
C ASP A 230 3.39 30.89 26.38
N THR A 231 3.68 32.17 26.09
CA THR A 231 2.96 33.32 26.67
C THR A 231 1.56 33.49 26.07
N ARG A 232 0.55 33.68 26.91
CA ARG A 232 -0.82 34.02 26.47
C ARG A 232 -0.85 35.45 25.90
N ILE A 233 -1.13 35.57 24.60
CA ILE A 233 -1.47 36.85 23.98
C ILE A 233 -2.92 37.17 24.37
N LYS A 234 -3.15 38.33 25.00
CA LYS A 234 -4.50 38.87 25.13
C LYS A 234 -4.89 39.46 23.77
N THR A 235 -6.03 39.02 23.25
CA THR A 235 -6.74 39.66 22.15
C THR A 235 -7.92 40.40 22.75
N ASP A 236 -8.05 41.69 22.45
CA ASP A 236 -9.26 42.48 22.70
C ASP A 236 -10.38 42.11 21.70
#